data_AF-A0A7J5DEE6-F1
#
_entry.id   AF-A0A7J5DEE6-F1
#
_cell.length_a   1.000
_cell.length_b   1.000
_cell.length_c   1.000
_cell.angle_alpha   90.00
_cell.angle_beta   90.00
_cell.angle_gamma   90.00
#
_symmetry.space_group_name_H-M   'P 1'
#
loop_
_entity.id
_entity.type
_entity.pdbx_description
1 polymer ?
#
loop_
_entity_poly.entity_id
_entity_poly.type
_entity_poly.pdbx_seq_one_letter_code
_entity_poly.pdbx_strand_id
1 'polypeptide(L)' 'MVRVCPTNYDRWVSLATVELPAKDVPEPFRWRLTKLPARSPIATDIVAVRVRGIDPLPGEPVVPAHRMTCVPE' A
#
# COMPACT_ATOMS: atom_id res chain seq x y z
N MET A 1 -7.97 11.41 5.63
CA MET A 1 -7.33 10.63 6.72
C MET A 1 -6.29 9.73 6.08
N VAL A 2 -5.08 9.65 6.64
CA VAL A 2 -3.98 8.84 6.09
C VAL A 2 -3.47 7.88 7.15
N ARG A 3 -3.12 6.65 6.75
CA ARG A 3 -2.53 5.62 7.61
C ARG A 3 -1.13 5.31 7.14
N VAL A 4 -0.18 5.23 8.07
CA VAL A 4 1.18 4.79 7.75
C VAL A 4 1.22 3.27 7.79
N CYS A 5 1.64 2.65 6.70
CA CYS A 5 1.74 1.20 6.56
C CYS A 5 3.19 0.80 6.24
N PRO A 6 3.71 -0.28 6.83
CA PRO A 6 4.97 -0.85 6.40
C PRO A 6 4.83 -1.46 5.00
N THR A 7 5.91 -1.45 4.24
CA THR A 7 6.00 -2.07 2.91
C THR A 7 6.78 -3.39 2.98
N ASN A 8 6.73 -4.18 1.91
CA ASN A 8 7.47 -5.43 1.81
C ASN A 8 8.98 -5.28 1.50
N TYR A 9 9.52 -4.06 1.51
CA TYR A 9 10.94 -3.76 1.26
C TYR A 9 11.51 -2.78 2.30
N ASP A 10 11.05 -2.91 3.55
CA ASP A 10 11.58 -2.19 4.71
C ASP A 10 11.50 -0.65 4.61
N ARG A 11 10.42 -0.18 3.98
CA ARG A 11 10.03 1.24 3.94
C ARG A 11 8.62 1.41 4.49
N TRP A 12 8.26 2.63 4.87
CA TRP A 12 6.91 2.97 5.27
C TRP A 12 6.29 3.90 4.23
N VAL A 13 4.97 3.83 4.09
CA VAL A 13 4.22 4.68 3.17
C VAL A 13 2.97 5.18 3.87
N SER A 14 2.68 6.47 3.74
CA SER A 14 1.37 6.96 4.17
C SER A 14 0.39 6.79 3.02
N LEU A 15 -0.71 6.13 3.32
CA LEU A 15 -1.74 5.73 2.38
C LEU A 15 -3.06 6.38 2.77
N ALA A 16 -3.90 6.68 1.80
CA ALA A 16 -5.28 7.06 2.11
C ALA A 16 -5.98 5.91 2.85
N THR A 17 -6.95 6.25 3.71
CA THR A 17 -7.82 5.24 4.35
C THR A 17 -8.94 4.74 3.43
N VAL A 18 -9.03 5.27 2.21
CA VAL A 18 -10.08 4.97 1.24
C VAL A 18 -9.45 4.32 0.01
N GLU A 19 -10.04 3.21 -0.41
CA GLU A 19 -9.71 2.54 -1.67
C GLU A 19 -10.41 3.25 -2.82
N LEU A 20 -9.69 3.47 -3.91
CA LEU A 20 -10.20 4.03 -5.15
C LEU A 20 -10.04 3.02 -6.29
N PRO A 21 -10.87 3.08 -7.34
CA PRO A 21 -10.65 2.29 -8.54
C PRO A 21 -9.29 2.59 -9.18
N ALA A 22 -8.60 1.58 -9.69
CA ALA A 22 -7.30 1.73 -10.34
C ALA A 22 -7.29 2.78 -11.46
N LYS A 23 -8.38 2.88 -12.24
CA LYS A 23 -8.51 3.87 -13.31
C LYS A 23 -8.41 5.33 -12.81
N ASP A 24 -8.78 5.57 -11.55
CA ASP A 24 -8.86 6.90 -10.95
C ASP A 24 -7.56 7.28 -10.22
N VAL A 25 -6.59 6.36 -10.13
CA VAL A 25 -5.30 6.56 -9.45
C VAL A 25 -4.16 6.36 -10.46
N PRO A 26 -3.21 7.31 -10.60
CA PRO A 26 -2.08 7.10 -11.50
C PRO A 26 -1.20 5.94 -11.03
N GLU A 27 -0.71 5.13 -11.97
CA GLU A 27 0.12 3.92 -11.73
C GLU A 27 1.19 4.08 -10.67
N PRO A 28 2.00 5.16 -10.64
CA PRO A 28 3.06 5.31 -9.64
C PRO A 28 2.55 5.34 -8.19
N PHE A 29 1.27 5.68 -7.99
CA PHE A 29 0.61 5.86 -6.70
C PHE A 29 -0.36 4.73 -6.36
N ARG A 30 -0.44 3.66 -7.15
CA ARG A 30 -1.30 2.50 -6.86
C ARG A 30 -0.64 1.56 -5.85
N TRP A 31 -1.27 1.38 -4.69
CA TRP A 31 -0.85 0.43 -3.67
C TRP A 31 -1.95 -0.56 -3.33
N ARG A 32 -1.56 -1.75 -2.87
CA ARG A 32 -2.48 -2.75 -2.30
C ARG A 32 -2.11 -3.03 -0.86
N LEU A 33 -3.12 -3.18 -0.02
CA LEU A 33 -2.94 -3.66 1.35
C LEU A 33 -3.06 -5.18 1.34
N THR A 34 -1.94 -5.86 1.62
CA THR A 34 -1.88 -7.32 1.65
C THR A 34 -1.77 -7.78 3.09
N LYS A 35 -2.64 -8.72 3.49
CA LYS A 35 -2.51 -9.39 4.78
C LYS A 35 -1.30 -10.31 4.74
N LEU A 36 -0.44 -10.18 5.75
CA LEU A 36 0.69 -11.07 5.92
C LEU A 36 0.23 -12.42 6.51
N PRO A 37 0.94 -13.51 6.21
CA PRO A 37 0.74 -14.76 6.93
C PRO A 37 1.04 -14.55 8.42
N ALA A 38 0.35 -15.30 9.30
CA ALA A 38 0.37 -15.14 10.76
C ALA A 38 1.75 -15.28 11.45
N ARG A 39 2.81 -15.65 10.71
CA ARG A 39 4.20 -15.74 11.19
C ARG A 39 5.12 -14.68 10.57
N SER A 40 4.58 -13.52 10.22
CA SER A 40 5.40 -12.45 9.67
C SER A 40 6.24 -11.76 10.75
N PRO A 41 7.50 -11.42 10.48
CA PRO A 41 8.33 -10.63 11.40
C PRO A 41 7.87 -9.17 11.52
N ILE A 42 6.92 -8.73 10.69
CA ILE A 42 6.38 -7.36 10.73
C ILE A 42 5.27 -7.31 11.79
N ALA A 43 5.39 -6.40 12.75
CA ALA A 43 4.45 -6.21 13.88
C ALA A 43 3.00 -5.86 13.47
N THR A 44 2.72 -5.74 12.17
CA THR A 44 1.40 -5.44 11.62
C THR A 44 0.97 -6.58 10.72
N ASP A 45 -0.30 -6.99 10.81
CA ASP A 45 -0.85 -8.03 9.94
C ASP A 45 -1.04 -7.59 8.48
N ILE A 46 -0.76 -6.32 8.14
CA ILE A 46 -1.07 -5.73 6.83
C ILE A 46 0.12 -4.91 6.31
N VAL A 47 0.62 -5.24 5.12
CA VAL A 47 1.66 -4.47 4.42
C VAL A 47 1.14 -3.79 3.15
N ALA A 48 1.72 -2.65 2.83
CA ALA A 48 1.52 -1.95 1.58
C ALA A 48 2.44 -2.51 0.50
N VAL A 49 1.86 -3.09 -0.56
CA VAL A 49 2.57 -3.62 -1.71
C VAL A 49 2.39 -2.68 -2.89
N ARG A 50 3.49 -2.29 -3.52
CA ARG A 50 3.44 -1.47 -4.74
C ARG A 50 2.98 -2.34 -5.90
N VAL A 51 1.99 -1.86 -6.64
CA VAL A 51 1.48 -2.56 -7.82
C VAL A 51 2.47 -2.36 -8.97
N ARG A 52 3.45 -3.27 -9.11
CA ARG A 52 4.48 -3.26 -10.17
C ARG A 52 4.51 -4.53 -11.02
N GLY A 53 3.94 -5.63 -10.53
CA GLY A 53 4.05 -6.95 -11.17
C GLY A 53 2.80 -7.41 -11.93
N ILE A 54 1.63 -6.86 -11.60
CA ILE A 54 0.35 -7.11 -12.26
C ILE A 54 -0.40 -5.80 -12.22
N ASP A 55 -0.68 -5.19 -13.38
CA ASP A 55 -1.51 -4.00 -13.40
C ASP A 55 -2.92 -4.36 -12.95
N PRO A 56 -3.50 -3.60 -12.00
CA PRO A 56 -4.82 -3.88 -11.52
C PRO A 56 -5.83 -3.55 -12.61
N LEU A 57 -6.89 -4.34 -12.71
CA LEU A 57 -7.99 -4.02 -13.63
C LEU A 57 -8.55 -2.62 -13.30
N PRO A 58 -9.08 -1.87 -14.28
CA PRO A 58 -9.57 -0.49 -14.08
C PRO A 58 -10.52 -0.30 -12.88
N GLY A 59 -11.31 -1.32 -12.54
CA GLY A 59 -12.24 -1.31 -11.41
C GLY A 59 -11.69 -1.92 -10.11
N GLU A 60 -10.48 -2.47 -10.11
CA GLU A 60 -9.90 -3.06 -8.91
C GLU A 60 -9.53 -1.98 -7.88
N PRO A 61 -9.76 -2.24 -6.58
CA PRO A 61 -9.43 -1.29 -5.54
C PRO A 61 -7.92 -1.16 -5.38
N VAL A 62 -7.46 0.09 -5.35
CA VAL A 62 -6.10 0.48 -5.03
C VAL A 62 -6.14 1.60 -3.99
N VAL A 63 -5.12 1.66 -3.15
CA VAL A 63 -4.95 2.71 -2.17
C VAL A 63 -3.97 3.75 -2.73
N PRO A 64 -4.37 5.02 -2.90
CA PRO A 64 -3.49 6.05 -3.40
C PRO A 64 -2.39 6.36 -2.38
N ALA A 65 -1.15 6.53 -2.88
CA ALA A 65 -0.02 6.93 -2.04
C ALA A 65 -0.04 8.42 -1.70
N HIS A 66 0.05 8.71 -0.41
CA HIS A 66 0.41 10.02 0.11
C HIS A 66 1.78 9.91 0.80
N ARG A 67 2.87 10.04 0.02
CA ARG A 67 4.26 10.17 0.51
C ARG A 67 4.86 8.89 1.14
N MET A 68 5.97 8.44 0.56
CA MET A 68 6.88 7.49 1.22
C MET A 68 7.57 8.19 2.40
N THR A 69 7.61 7.53 3.54
CA THR A 69 8.31 8.02 4.73
C THR A 69 9.42 7.05 5.11
N CYS A 70 10.51 7.57 5.65
CA CYS A 70 11.44 6.72 6.40
C CYS A 70 10.73 6.14 7.62
N VAL A 71 11.26 5.05 8.18
CA VAL A 71 10.74 4.46 9.43
C VAL A 71 10.68 5.58 10.47
N PRO A 72 9.52 5.87 11.09
CA PRO A 72 9.47 6.80 12.21
C PRO A 72 10.32 6.21 13.35
N GLU A 73 11.25 7.00 13.91
CA GLU A 73 12.02 6.64 15.10
C GLU A 73 11.11 6.36 16.31
#